data_AF-A0A2J6JFQ4-F1
#
_entry.id   AF-A0A2J6JFQ4-F1
#
_cell.length_a   1.000
_cell.length_b   1.000
_cell.length_c   1.000
_cell.angle_alpha   90.00
_cell.angle_beta   90.00
_cell.angle_gamma   90.00
#
_symmetry.space_group_name_H-M   'P 1'
#
loop_
_entity.id
_entity.type
_entity.pdbx_description
1 polymer ?
#
loop_
_entity_poly.entity_id
_entity_poly.type
_entity_poly.pdbx_seq_one_letter_code
_entity_poly.pdbx_strand_id
1 'polypeptide(L)'
;MKLRCPVCHSSNSLEAFTADDAGRELLLLLAGSGPLFRPLVGYLGCFRPATRDLSHDRALRLTRDVLDLGADPRLLVAALIETTEAMRAKRDHGDVRPLKNHNYLRRVLESLPALAPGSAAIQTTSALPAQRPSKAALLDAVLAGWAGDDWLRIEIAHGLQALYALPLTLRPDADAIDRTAALWERELRRSTVKVEAIDRDRVQRAFSGLLSSVEGKFPEPAQLLPHLPARAATNKLAAPANDNDIAKGKAFFADIADRIGSDTESR
;
A
#
# COMPACT_ATOMS: atom_id res chain seq x y z
N MET A 1 -8.45 -22.51 1.61
CA MET A 1 -8.13 -21.34 2.49
C MET A 1 -9.08 -20.19 2.16
N LYS A 2 -9.47 -19.31 3.11
CA LYS A 2 -10.33 -18.14 2.81
C LYS A 2 -9.52 -16.86 2.66
N LEU A 3 -9.83 -16.08 1.63
CA LEU A 3 -9.38 -14.70 1.46
C LEU A 3 -10.48 -13.75 1.91
N ARG A 4 -10.11 -12.64 2.55
CA ARG A 4 -11.04 -11.57 2.95
C ARG A 4 -10.63 -10.26 2.29
N CYS A 5 -11.56 -9.64 1.57
CA CYS A 5 -11.33 -8.32 0.98
C CYS A 5 -11.20 -7.27 2.09
N PRO A 6 -10.13 -6.45 2.13
CA PRO A 6 -9.99 -5.40 3.14
C PRO A 6 -10.93 -4.21 2.91
N VAL A 7 -11.52 -4.09 1.71
CA VAL A 7 -12.38 -2.96 1.33
C VAL A 7 -13.86 -3.23 1.61
N CYS A 8 -14.39 -4.38 1.17
CA CYS A 8 -15.81 -4.71 1.35
C CYS A 8 -16.06 -5.88 2.32
N HIS A 9 -15.01 -6.43 2.92
CA HIS A 9 -15.06 -7.55 3.86
C HIS A 9 -15.68 -8.86 3.35
N SER A 10 -15.97 -8.96 2.05
CA SER A 10 -16.39 -10.21 1.42
C SER A 10 -15.34 -11.29 1.65
N SER A 11 -15.82 -12.50 1.94
CA SER A 11 -14.97 -13.66 2.17
C SER A 11 -15.20 -14.68 1.06
N ASN A 12 -14.12 -15.05 0.37
CA ASN A 12 -14.14 -15.95 -0.77
C ASN A 12 -13.11 -17.05 -0.57
N SER A 13 -13.37 -18.23 -1.13
CA SER A 13 -12.42 -19.33 -1.15
C SER A 13 -11.25 -18.99 -2.08
N LEU A 14 -10.02 -19.30 -1.67
CA LEU A 14 -8.83 -19.13 -2.53
C LEU A 14 -8.98 -19.97 -3.81
N GLU A 15 -9.53 -21.17 -3.66
CA GLU A 15 -9.75 -22.12 -4.74
C GLU A 15 -10.63 -21.49 -5.85
N ALA A 16 -11.61 -20.67 -5.48
CA ALA A 16 -12.46 -19.95 -6.43
C ALA A 16 -11.70 -18.92 -7.28
N PHE A 17 -10.67 -18.27 -6.75
CA PHE A 17 -9.85 -17.31 -7.51
C PHE A 17 -8.85 -17.98 -8.45
N THR A 18 -8.50 -19.23 -8.19
CA THR A 18 -7.52 -20.00 -8.99
C THR A 18 -8.18 -21.02 -9.92
N ALA A 19 -9.50 -21.14 -9.88
CA ALA A 19 -10.27 -22.10 -10.68
C ALA A 19 -10.23 -21.77 -12.18
N ASP A 20 -10.20 -20.49 -12.52
CA ASP A 20 -10.08 -20.02 -13.89
C ASP A 20 -8.61 -19.98 -14.35
N ASP A 21 -8.31 -20.55 -15.51
CA ASP A 21 -6.95 -20.67 -16.03
C ASP A 21 -6.35 -19.29 -16.35
N ALA A 22 -7.13 -18.40 -16.98
CA ALA A 22 -6.70 -17.05 -17.31
C ALA A 22 -6.45 -16.23 -16.03
N GLY A 23 -7.30 -16.36 -15.02
CA GLY A 23 -7.13 -15.75 -13.71
C GLY A 23 -5.86 -16.22 -13.01
N ARG A 24 -5.60 -17.54 -13.01
CA ARG A 24 -4.39 -18.11 -12.43
C ARG A 24 -3.13 -17.60 -13.13
N GLU A 25 -3.13 -17.59 -14.46
CA GLU A 25 -1.99 -17.10 -15.23
C GLU A 25 -1.75 -15.60 -15.05
N LEU A 26 -2.82 -14.80 -14.98
CA LEU A 26 -2.74 -13.38 -14.66
C LEU A 26 -2.10 -13.14 -13.29
N LEU A 27 -2.50 -13.91 -12.27
CA LEU A 27 -1.94 -13.80 -10.93
C LEU A 27 -0.44 -14.14 -10.90
N LEU A 28 -0.03 -15.19 -11.61
CA LEU A 28 1.39 -15.56 -11.76
C LEU A 28 2.19 -14.46 -12.46
N LEU A 29 1.66 -13.92 -13.55
CA LEU A 29 2.29 -12.87 -14.33
C LEU A 29 2.45 -11.58 -13.51
N LEU A 30 1.41 -11.19 -12.78
CA LEU A 30 1.47 -10.04 -11.88
C LEU A 30 2.49 -10.28 -10.76
N ALA A 31 2.44 -11.42 -10.07
CA ALA A 31 3.37 -11.73 -8.98
C ALA A 31 4.85 -11.70 -9.42
N GLY A 32 5.14 -12.12 -10.66
CA GLY A 32 6.48 -12.07 -11.26
C GLY A 32 6.91 -10.70 -11.78
N SER A 33 6.02 -9.70 -11.81
CA SER A 33 6.30 -8.37 -12.41
C SER A 33 7.08 -7.41 -11.50
N GLY A 34 7.37 -7.82 -10.26
CA GLY A 34 8.16 -7.03 -9.30
C GLY A 34 7.58 -5.63 -9.07
N PRO A 35 8.35 -4.54 -9.29
CA PRO A 35 7.90 -3.17 -9.01
C PRO A 35 6.72 -2.73 -9.90
N LEU A 36 6.44 -3.44 -11.00
CA LEU A 36 5.30 -3.16 -11.88
C LEU A 36 3.97 -3.66 -11.30
N PHE A 37 3.97 -4.50 -10.26
CA PHE A 37 2.75 -5.12 -9.73
C PHE A 37 1.65 -4.10 -9.41
N ARG A 38 1.91 -3.14 -8.52
CA ARG A 38 0.89 -2.18 -8.07
C ARG A 38 0.46 -1.24 -9.20
N PRO A 39 1.38 -0.65 -10.00
CA PRO A 39 1.02 0.17 -11.16
C PRO A 39 0.20 -0.57 -12.23
N LEU A 40 0.55 -1.83 -12.54
CA LEU A 40 -0.21 -2.64 -13.51
C LEU A 40 -1.64 -2.90 -13.04
N VAL A 41 -1.81 -3.27 -11.76
CA VAL A 41 -3.16 -3.50 -11.20
C VAL A 41 -4.00 -2.23 -11.26
N GLY A 42 -3.43 -1.07 -10.91
CA GLY A 42 -4.10 0.23 -11.03
C GLY A 42 -4.51 0.55 -12.48
N TYR A 43 -3.59 0.34 -13.42
CA TYR A 43 -3.80 0.59 -14.84
C TYR A 43 -4.86 -0.33 -15.47
N LEU A 44 -4.93 -1.61 -15.09
CA LEU A 44 -5.98 -2.52 -15.54
C LEU A 44 -7.39 -2.00 -15.16
N GLY A 45 -7.50 -1.33 -14.00
CA GLY A 45 -8.73 -0.66 -13.57
C GLY A 45 -9.20 0.46 -14.51
N CYS A 46 -8.34 0.99 -15.38
CA CYS A 46 -8.71 1.99 -16.40
C CYS A 46 -9.50 1.39 -17.56
N PHE A 47 -9.51 0.06 -17.74
CA PHE A 47 -10.25 -0.63 -18.81
C PHE A 47 -11.64 -1.11 -18.38
N ARG A 48 -11.98 -1.01 -17.09
CA ARG A 48 -13.27 -1.45 -16.56
C ARG A 48 -14.37 -0.41 -16.85
N PRO A 49 -15.44 -0.76 -17.58
CA PRO A 49 -16.62 0.09 -17.69
C PRO A 49 -17.41 0.13 -16.38
N ALA A 50 -18.34 1.08 -16.23
CA ALA A 50 -19.15 1.21 -15.02
C ALA A 50 -20.10 0.02 -14.77
N THR A 51 -20.51 -0.68 -15.83
CA THR A 51 -21.60 -1.67 -15.79
C THR A 51 -21.16 -3.12 -15.68
N ARG A 52 -19.88 -3.43 -15.92
CA ARG A 52 -19.38 -4.81 -15.89
C ARG A 52 -17.93 -4.86 -15.46
N ASP A 53 -17.55 -5.99 -14.87
CA ASP A 53 -16.16 -6.25 -14.51
C ASP A 53 -15.28 -6.55 -15.72
N LEU A 54 -13.98 -6.37 -15.53
CA LEU A 54 -12.97 -6.74 -16.50
C LEU A 54 -12.73 -8.26 -16.40
N SER A 55 -12.96 -9.01 -17.48
CA SER A 55 -12.71 -10.46 -17.48
C SER A 55 -11.22 -10.78 -17.34
N HIS A 56 -10.89 -11.92 -16.73
CA HIS A 56 -9.50 -12.34 -16.56
C HIS A 56 -8.77 -12.54 -17.90
N ASP A 57 -9.43 -13.13 -18.90
CA ASP A 57 -8.88 -13.23 -20.26
C ASP A 57 -8.43 -11.89 -20.84
N ARG A 58 -9.27 -10.87 -20.65
CA ARG A 58 -8.99 -9.54 -21.16
C ARG A 58 -7.89 -8.87 -20.35
N ALA A 59 -7.94 -8.98 -19.03
CA ALA A 59 -6.90 -8.47 -18.15
C ALA A 59 -5.54 -9.10 -18.47
N LEU A 60 -5.47 -10.43 -18.63
CA LEU A 60 -4.27 -11.17 -19.00
C LEU A 60 -3.68 -10.70 -20.34
N ARG A 61 -4.52 -10.55 -21.37
CA ARG A 61 -4.07 -10.00 -22.67
C ARG A 61 -3.50 -8.59 -22.52
N LEU A 62 -4.21 -7.70 -21.83
CA LEU A 62 -3.75 -6.33 -21.60
C LEU A 62 -2.43 -6.30 -20.82
N THR A 63 -2.26 -7.16 -19.81
CA THR A 63 -1.00 -7.24 -19.04
C THR A 63 0.17 -7.68 -19.92
N ARG A 64 -0.02 -8.73 -20.75
CA ARG A 64 1.01 -9.17 -21.70
C ARG A 64 1.35 -8.08 -22.70
N ASP A 65 0.35 -7.44 -23.30
CA ASP A 65 0.54 -6.35 -24.26
C ASP A 65 1.36 -5.20 -23.67
N VAL A 66 1.23 -4.91 -22.37
CA VAL A 66 2.05 -3.90 -21.67
C VAL A 66 3.48 -4.38 -21.46
N LEU A 67 3.67 -5.63 -21.02
CA LEU A 67 5.02 -6.19 -20.80
C LEU A 67 5.80 -6.35 -22.11
N ASP A 68 5.09 -6.65 -23.20
CA ASP A 68 5.64 -6.78 -24.55
C ASP A 68 6.05 -5.44 -25.18
N LEU A 69 5.74 -4.30 -24.54
CA LEU A 69 6.25 -2.99 -24.98
C LEU A 69 7.78 -2.91 -24.89
N GLY A 70 8.44 -3.77 -24.11
CA GLY A 70 9.89 -3.83 -23.99
C GLY A 70 10.54 -2.55 -23.45
N ALA A 71 9.77 -1.71 -22.75
CA ALA A 71 10.26 -0.47 -22.16
C ALA A 71 11.12 -0.74 -20.92
N ASP A 72 12.00 0.22 -20.57
CA ASP A 72 12.71 0.20 -19.28
C ASP A 72 11.66 0.05 -18.14
N PRO A 73 11.78 -0.95 -17.25
CA PRO A 73 10.86 -1.15 -16.14
C PRO A 73 10.62 0.11 -15.29
N ARG A 74 11.64 0.97 -15.11
CA ARG A 74 11.49 2.22 -14.35
C ARG A 74 10.61 3.24 -15.06
N LEU A 75 10.82 3.41 -16.36
CA LEU A 75 9.98 4.29 -17.19
C LEU A 75 8.56 3.74 -17.30
N LEU A 76 8.42 2.42 -17.39
CA LEU A 76 7.11 1.77 -17.44
C LEU A 76 6.32 1.94 -16.14
N VAL A 77 6.97 1.81 -14.97
CA VAL A 77 6.35 2.13 -13.68
C VAL A 77 5.83 3.57 -13.67
N ALA A 78 6.65 4.54 -14.05
CA ALA A 78 6.27 5.95 -14.09
C ALA A 78 5.09 6.19 -15.05
N ALA A 79 5.13 5.61 -16.25
CA ALA A 79 4.08 5.76 -17.26
C ALA A 79 2.74 5.19 -16.83
N LEU A 80 2.75 4.03 -16.17
CA LEU A 80 1.55 3.38 -15.65
C LEU A 80 0.90 4.22 -14.54
N ILE A 81 1.71 4.77 -13.62
CA ILE A 81 1.24 5.65 -12.55
C ILE A 81 0.62 6.92 -13.15
N GLU A 82 1.35 7.62 -14.01
CA GLU A 82 0.88 8.87 -14.63
C GLU A 82 -0.40 8.65 -15.45
N THR A 83 -0.45 7.56 -16.23
CA THR A 83 -1.66 7.20 -16.98
C THR A 83 -2.85 6.95 -16.06
N THR A 84 -2.63 6.23 -14.95
CA THR A 84 -3.71 5.89 -14.02
C THR A 84 -4.26 7.13 -13.32
N GLU A 85 -3.39 8.04 -12.86
CA GLU A 85 -3.79 9.30 -12.23
C GLU A 85 -4.47 10.25 -13.22
N ALA A 86 -3.98 10.35 -14.46
CA ALA A 86 -4.65 11.14 -15.50
C ALA A 86 -6.07 10.62 -15.80
N MET A 87 -6.27 9.30 -15.79
CA MET A 87 -7.59 8.70 -15.96
C MET A 87 -8.48 8.88 -14.73
N ARG A 88 -7.92 8.90 -13.51
CA ARG A 88 -8.66 9.22 -12.28
C ARG A 88 -9.14 10.67 -12.29
N ALA A 89 -8.26 11.63 -12.60
CA ALA A 89 -8.64 13.05 -12.70
C ALA A 89 -9.76 13.29 -13.72
N LYS A 90 -9.72 12.61 -14.88
CA LYS A 90 -10.82 12.66 -15.87
C LYS A 90 -12.15 12.16 -15.32
N ARG A 91 -12.13 11.10 -14.52
CA ARG A 91 -13.32 10.55 -13.86
C ARG A 91 -13.89 11.51 -12.83
N ASP A 92 -13.03 12.19 -12.08
CA ASP A 92 -13.45 13.23 -11.11
C ASP A 92 -14.15 14.40 -11.82
N HIS A 93 -13.79 14.67 -13.09
CA HIS A 93 -14.45 15.62 -13.97
C HIS A 93 -15.63 15.04 -14.79
N GLY A 94 -16.07 13.81 -14.50
CA GLY A 94 -17.24 13.18 -15.11
C GLY A 94 -16.98 12.34 -16.36
N ASP A 95 -15.75 12.28 -16.89
CA ASP A 95 -15.41 11.37 -17.99
C ASP A 95 -15.05 9.98 -17.46
N VAL A 96 -16.07 9.12 -17.38
CA VAL A 96 -15.96 7.73 -16.89
C VAL A 96 -15.67 6.71 -17.99
N ARG A 97 -15.27 7.15 -19.19
CA ARG A 97 -15.04 6.23 -20.31
C ARG A 97 -13.80 5.36 -20.06
N PRO A 98 -13.92 4.03 -20.24
CA PRO A 98 -12.77 3.14 -20.11
C PRO A 98 -11.80 3.30 -21.28
N LEU A 99 -10.53 2.99 -21.03
CA LEU A 99 -9.55 2.86 -22.10
C LEU A 99 -9.93 1.73 -23.06
N LYS A 100 -9.68 1.96 -24.36
CA LYS A 100 -9.90 0.96 -25.40
C LYS A 100 -8.65 0.15 -25.73
N ASN A 101 -7.47 0.76 -25.58
CA ASN A 101 -6.16 0.21 -25.95
C ASN A 101 -5.03 0.96 -25.19
N HIS A 102 -3.78 0.58 -25.47
CA HIS A 102 -2.58 1.12 -24.84
C HIS A 102 -2.03 2.40 -25.48
N ASN A 103 -2.74 3.02 -26.44
CA ASN A 103 -2.21 4.19 -27.17
C ASN A 103 -1.90 5.37 -26.25
N TYR A 104 -2.70 5.58 -25.20
CA TYR A 104 -2.41 6.62 -24.22
C TYR A 104 -1.14 6.30 -23.42
N LEU A 105 -0.98 5.05 -22.96
CA LEU A 105 0.22 4.60 -22.25
C LEU A 105 1.47 4.74 -23.13
N ARG A 106 1.40 4.38 -24.42
CA ARG A 106 2.51 4.56 -25.38
C ARG A 106 2.90 6.02 -25.53
N ARG A 107 1.93 6.93 -25.63
CA ARG A 107 2.21 8.38 -25.68
C ARG A 107 2.88 8.89 -24.41
N VAL A 108 2.44 8.42 -23.24
CA VAL A 108 3.08 8.78 -21.96
C VAL A 108 4.51 8.23 -21.92
N LEU A 109 4.73 6.97 -22.31
CA LEU A 109 6.05 6.36 -22.45
C LEU A 109 6.96 7.11 -23.42
N GLU A 110 6.44 7.64 -24.52
CA GLU A 110 7.21 8.47 -25.45
C GLU A 110 7.58 9.84 -24.84
N SER A 111 6.73 10.40 -23.97
CA SER A 111 6.99 11.69 -23.32
C SER A 111 7.95 11.62 -22.13
N LEU A 112 8.11 10.45 -21.50
CA LEU A 112 8.93 10.30 -20.29
C LEU A 112 10.46 10.37 -20.53
N PRO A 113 11.03 9.77 -21.59
CA PRO A 113 12.45 9.95 -21.94
C PRO A 113 12.80 11.41 -22.22
N ALA A 114 11.86 12.20 -22.76
CA ALA A 114 12.03 13.63 -22.96
C ALA A 114 12.05 14.43 -21.64
N LEU A 115 11.74 13.78 -20.52
CA LEU A 115 11.70 14.34 -19.16
C LEU A 115 12.90 13.92 -18.30
N ALA A 116 13.83 13.10 -18.82
CA ALA A 116 15.01 12.66 -18.09
C ALA A 116 16.09 13.77 -18.04
N PRO A 117 16.48 14.28 -16.85
CA PRO A 117 17.53 15.29 -16.75
C PRO A 117 18.91 14.64 -16.95
N GLY A 118 19.55 14.92 -18.09
CA GLY A 118 20.91 14.48 -18.39
C GLY A 118 21.51 15.11 -19.67
N SER A 119 22.08 16.30 -19.51
CA SER A 119 23.04 17.00 -20.40
C SER A 119 22.52 18.00 -21.46
N ALA A 120 22.67 19.28 -21.09
CA ALA A 120 23.03 20.46 -21.89
C ALA A 120 22.04 21.08 -22.92
N ALA A 121 21.78 22.37 -22.65
CA ALA A 121 21.49 23.50 -23.55
C ALA A 121 20.09 23.69 -24.19
N ILE A 122 19.33 24.61 -23.58
CA ILE A 122 18.49 25.70 -24.13
C ILE A 122 17.76 25.44 -25.47
N GLN A 123 16.43 25.41 -25.45
CA GLN A 123 15.59 26.48 -26.04
C GLN A 123 14.09 26.26 -25.80
N THR A 124 13.49 27.31 -25.25
CA THR A 124 12.07 27.51 -25.00
C THR A 124 11.35 27.84 -26.30
N THR A 125 10.33 27.07 -26.70
CA THR A 125 9.19 27.58 -27.49
C THR A 125 7.89 26.83 -27.13
N SER A 126 7.10 27.49 -26.28
CA SER A 126 5.63 27.61 -26.26
C SER A 126 4.71 26.40 -26.53
N ALA A 127 4.04 25.89 -25.47
CA ALA A 127 2.58 25.63 -25.44
C ALA A 127 2.08 25.28 -24.00
N LEU A 128 1.48 26.28 -23.34
CA LEU A 128 0.65 26.28 -22.09
C LEU A 128 1.25 25.73 -20.77
N PRO A 129 0.84 26.27 -19.59
CA PRO A 129 1.73 26.39 -18.45
C PRO A 129 1.82 25.09 -17.63
N ALA A 130 3.00 24.46 -17.66
CA ALA A 130 3.43 23.56 -16.59
C ALA A 130 3.62 24.40 -15.32
N GLN A 131 2.65 24.33 -14.40
CA GLN A 131 2.88 24.78 -13.04
C GLN A 131 4.10 24.03 -12.51
N ARG A 132 5.12 24.75 -12.04
CA ARG A 132 6.21 24.12 -11.26
C ARG A 132 5.54 23.24 -10.20
N PRO A 133 5.96 21.98 -10.02
CA PRO A 133 5.39 21.14 -8.98
C PRO A 133 5.44 21.94 -7.69
N SER A 134 4.28 22.08 -7.04
CA SER A 134 4.18 22.84 -5.82
C SER A 134 5.16 22.24 -4.80
N LYS A 135 5.60 23.05 -3.83
CA LYS A 135 6.47 22.55 -2.76
C LYS A 135 5.86 21.32 -2.05
N ALA A 136 4.52 21.24 -2.00
CA ALA A 136 3.79 20.08 -1.52
C ALA A 136 3.94 18.85 -2.43
N ALA A 137 3.82 19.00 -3.75
CA ALA A 137 3.99 17.89 -4.70
C ALA A 137 5.41 17.30 -4.66
N LEU A 138 6.44 18.14 -4.47
CA LEU A 138 7.82 17.66 -4.29
C LEU A 138 7.96 16.86 -2.98
N LEU A 139 7.43 17.40 -1.89
CA LEU A 139 7.45 16.75 -0.58
C LEU A 139 6.78 15.37 -0.62
N ASP A 140 5.62 15.29 -1.27
CA ASP A 140 4.84 14.06 -1.40
C ASP A 140 5.60 13.00 -2.20
N ALA A 141 6.22 13.39 -3.32
CA ALA A 141 7.01 12.47 -4.13
C ALA A 141 8.24 11.93 -3.36
N VAL A 142 8.95 12.79 -2.63
CA VAL A 142 10.13 12.40 -1.85
C VAL A 142 9.74 11.44 -0.71
N LEU A 143 8.70 11.77 0.06
CA LEU A 143 8.26 10.95 1.19
C LEU A 143 7.63 9.62 0.74
N ALA A 144 6.87 9.61 -0.36
CA ALA A 144 6.32 8.37 -0.92
C ALA A 144 7.44 7.44 -1.44
N GLY A 145 8.46 8.00 -2.11
CA GLY A 145 9.62 7.25 -2.58
C GLY A 145 10.44 6.66 -1.43
N TRP A 146 10.64 7.41 -0.34
CA TRP A 146 11.30 6.93 0.87
C TRP A 146 10.49 5.84 1.60
N ALA A 147 9.16 5.99 1.65
CA ALA A 147 8.30 5.08 2.38
C ALA A 147 8.18 3.69 1.73
N GLY A 148 8.05 3.63 0.40
CA GLY A 148 7.85 2.38 -0.33
C GLY A 148 6.62 1.63 0.18
N ASP A 149 6.79 0.34 0.50
CA ASP A 149 5.72 -0.54 1.00
C ASP A 149 5.78 -0.80 2.53
N ASP A 150 6.70 -0.16 3.26
CA ASP A 150 6.80 -0.33 4.71
C ASP A 150 5.68 0.44 5.42
N TRP A 151 4.83 -0.28 6.15
CA TRP A 151 3.66 0.31 6.81
C TRP A 151 4.03 1.45 7.76
N LEU A 152 5.14 1.35 8.50
CA LEU A 152 5.54 2.34 9.49
C LEU A 152 6.06 3.59 8.80
N ARG A 153 6.84 3.41 7.72
CA ARG A 153 7.32 4.54 6.92
C ARG A 153 6.17 5.27 6.23
N ILE A 154 5.15 4.57 5.77
CA ILE A 154 3.94 5.18 5.21
C ILE A 154 3.24 6.08 6.24
N GLU A 155 3.05 5.61 7.48
CA GLU A 155 2.42 6.44 8.53
C GLU A 155 3.30 7.64 8.92
N ILE A 156 4.64 7.47 8.95
CA ILE A 156 5.58 8.58 9.20
C ILE A 156 5.51 9.61 8.06
N ALA A 157 5.47 9.17 6.80
CA ALA A 157 5.36 10.05 5.65
C ALA A 157 4.09 10.91 5.72
N HIS A 158 2.93 10.31 5.98
CA HIS A 158 1.68 11.05 6.15
C HIS A 158 1.74 12.06 7.30
N GLY A 159 2.32 11.67 8.45
CA GLY A 159 2.50 12.56 9.59
C GLY A 159 3.39 13.78 9.27
N LEU A 160 4.50 13.55 8.56
CA LEU A 160 5.44 14.62 8.16
C LEU A 160 4.84 15.54 7.10
N GLN A 161 4.05 15.02 6.16
CA GLN A 161 3.28 15.82 5.19
C GLN A 161 2.34 16.78 5.92
N ALA A 162 1.58 16.28 6.91
CA ALA A 162 0.67 17.09 7.70
C ALA A 162 1.41 18.17 8.51
N LEU A 163 2.56 17.83 9.12
CA LEU A 163 3.40 18.80 9.83
C LEU A 163 3.97 19.88 8.89
N TYR A 164 4.24 19.55 7.63
CA TYR A 164 4.73 20.50 6.64
C TYR A 164 3.69 21.51 6.16
N ALA A 165 2.42 21.10 6.19
CA ALA A 165 1.29 21.96 5.86
C ALA A 165 1.07 23.06 6.92
N LEU A 166 1.59 22.87 8.14
CA LEU A 166 1.52 23.86 9.21
C LEU A 166 2.59 24.96 9.03
N PRO A 167 2.33 26.20 9.50
CA PRO A 167 3.25 27.34 9.40
C PRO A 167 4.37 27.26 10.45
N LEU A 168 5.10 26.15 10.49
CA LEU A 168 6.17 25.91 11.48
C LEU A 168 7.50 26.52 11.03
N THR A 169 8.25 27.03 12.01
CA THR A 169 9.64 27.47 11.85
C THR A 169 10.60 26.30 11.94
N LEU A 170 11.82 26.46 11.43
CA LEU A 170 12.87 25.42 11.43
C LEU A 170 12.45 24.11 10.75
N ARG A 171 11.60 24.21 9.72
CA ARG A 171 11.30 23.07 8.86
C ARG A 171 12.57 22.63 8.12
N PRO A 172 12.76 21.32 7.92
CA PRO A 172 13.77 20.81 6.98
C PRO A 172 13.59 21.42 5.59
N ASP A 173 14.53 21.17 4.68
CA ASP A 173 14.25 21.41 3.27
C ASP A 173 13.40 20.27 2.70
N ALA A 174 12.48 20.60 1.79
CA ALA A 174 11.51 19.65 1.26
C ALA A 174 12.17 18.57 0.40
N ASP A 175 13.31 18.88 -0.22
CA ASP A 175 14.14 17.95 -0.99
C ASP A 175 15.05 17.05 -0.13
N ALA A 176 15.18 17.35 1.17
CA ALA A 176 15.97 16.60 2.14
C ALA A 176 15.12 16.00 3.29
N ILE A 177 13.79 15.98 3.14
CA ILE A 177 12.86 15.51 4.17
C ILE A 177 12.97 14.01 4.45
N ASP A 178 13.46 13.23 3.49
CA ASP A 178 13.73 11.79 3.60
C ASP A 178 14.71 11.47 4.74
N ARG A 179 15.73 12.32 4.92
CA ARG A 179 16.70 12.20 6.02
C ARG A 179 16.04 12.45 7.37
N THR A 180 15.16 13.44 7.45
CA THR A 180 14.36 13.67 8.65
C THR A 180 13.45 12.47 8.91
N ALA A 181 12.75 11.97 7.89
CA ALA A 181 11.88 10.80 8.02
C ALA A 181 12.62 9.56 8.56
N ALA A 182 13.86 9.32 8.12
CA ALA A 182 14.71 8.26 8.63
C ALA A 182 15.03 8.41 10.15
N LEU A 183 15.14 9.64 10.66
CA LEU A 183 15.32 9.89 12.10
C LEU A 183 14.07 9.52 12.90
N TRP A 184 12.89 9.82 12.37
CA TRP A 184 11.60 9.47 12.96
C TRP A 184 11.39 7.95 12.97
N GLU A 185 11.72 7.28 11.86
CA GLU A 185 11.69 5.83 11.77
C GLU A 185 12.59 5.19 12.84
N ARG A 186 13.83 5.65 12.96
CA ARG A 186 14.79 5.12 13.94
C ARG A 186 14.27 5.26 15.36
N GLU A 187 13.69 6.41 15.71
CA GLU A 187 13.17 6.65 17.05
C GLU A 187 11.95 5.77 17.35
N LEU A 188 11.01 5.65 16.41
CA LEU A 188 9.84 4.79 16.57
C LEU A 188 10.21 3.31 16.65
N ARG A 189 11.18 2.84 15.85
CA ARG A 189 11.65 1.44 15.92
C ARG A 189 12.40 1.11 17.21
N ARG A 190 13.02 2.10 17.86
CA ARG A 190 13.58 1.93 19.22
C ARG A 190 12.51 1.86 20.30
N SER A 191 11.30 2.32 20.01
CA SER A 191 10.17 2.35 20.94
C SER A 191 9.38 1.03 20.95
N THR A 192 8.14 1.08 21.47
CA THR A 192 7.22 -0.07 21.56
C THR A 192 6.51 -0.41 20.24
N VAL A 193 6.75 0.35 19.18
CA VAL A 193 6.10 0.20 17.86
C VAL A 193 6.79 -0.91 17.05
N LYS A 194 6.16 -2.09 16.97
CA LYS A 194 6.73 -3.27 16.29
C LYS A 194 5.71 -4.08 15.49
N VAL A 195 4.43 -4.05 15.85
CA VAL A 195 3.39 -4.90 15.29
C VAL A 195 2.38 -4.04 14.54
N GLU A 196 2.37 -4.12 13.22
CA GLU A 196 1.50 -3.31 12.35
C GLU A 196 0.04 -3.29 12.80
N ALA A 197 -0.55 -4.48 13.01
CA ALA A 197 -1.97 -4.63 13.33
C ALA A 197 -2.39 -3.91 14.64
N ILE A 198 -1.44 -3.66 15.54
CA ILE A 198 -1.69 -3.03 16.84
C ILE A 198 -1.21 -1.57 16.81
N ASP A 199 -0.05 -1.33 16.20
CA ASP A 199 0.69 -0.09 16.36
C ASP A 199 0.39 0.93 15.26
N ARG A 200 -0.20 0.53 14.12
CA ARG A 200 -0.58 1.46 13.04
C ARG A 200 -1.54 2.55 13.53
N ASP A 201 -2.65 2.16 14.15
CA ASP A 201 -3.64 3.10 14.72
C ASP A 201 -3.05 3.94 15.86
N ARG A 202 -2.17 3.35 16.69
CA ARG A 202 -1.48 4.07 17.77
C ARG A 202 -0.59 5.19 17.22
N VAL A 203 0.17 4.91 16.16
CA VAL A 203 1.05 5.87 15.50
C VAL A 203 0.24 6.98 14.84
N GLN A 204 -0.86 6.65 14.15
CA GLN A 204 -1.77 7.65 13.57
C GLN A 204 -2.33 8.60 14.63
N ARG A 205 -2.82 8.05 15.75
CA ARG A 205 -3.30 8.86 16.88
C ARG A 205 -2.20 9.71 17.53
N ALA A 206 -0.97 9.19 17.59
CA ALA A 206 0.17 9.96 18.08
C ALA A 206 0.45 11.19 17.22
N PHE A 207 0.46 11.03 15.89
CA PHE A 207 0.62 12.15 14.97
C PHE A 207 -0.55 13.14 15.05
N SER A 208 -1.79 12.66 15.14
CA SER A 208 -2.96 13.53 15.33
C SER A 208 -2.86 14.35 16.62
N GLY A 209 -2.38 13.73 17.71
CA GLY A 209 -2.16 14.40 18.99
C GLY A 209 -1.03 15.44 18.90
N LEU A 210 0.07 15.09 18.25
CA LEU A 210 1.20 15.99 18.04
C LEU A 210 0.82 17.19 17.16
N LEU A 211 0.06 16.97 16.09
CA LEU A 211 -0.43 18.04 15.21
C LEU A 211 -1.32 19.04 15.97
N SER A 212 -2.01 18.58 17.01
CA SER A 212 -2.89 19.41 17.83
C SER A 212 -2.13 20.16 18.94
N SER A 213 -0.92 19.71 19.30
CA SER A 213 -0.10 20.29 20.37
C SER A 213 1.11 21.10 19.86
N VAL A 214 1.48 20.94 18.58
CA VAL A 214 2.67 21.57 18.02
C VAL A 214 2.46 23.06 17.79
N GLU A 215 3.35 23.86 18.38
CA GLU A 215 3.31 25.32 18.26
C GLU A 215 4.66 25.86 17.81
N GLY A 216 4.65 26.70 16.78
CA GLY A 216 5.78 27.53 16.37
C GLY A 216 6.96 26.83 15.69
N LYS A 217 7.45 25.69 16.19
CA LYS A 217 8.67 25.00 15.70
C LYS A 217 8.35 23.61 15.15
N PHE A 218 9.06 23.19 14.10
CA PHE A 218 8.99 21.82 13.60
C PHE A 218 9.43 20.82 14.70
N PRO A 219 8.61 19.80 15.01
CA PRO A 219 8.84 18.97 16.18
C PRO A 219 10.02 18.02 15.98
N GLU A 220 10.64 17.63 17.09
CA GLU A 220 11.66 16.59 17.11
C GLU A 220 11.02 15.20 17.19
N PRO A 221 11.65 14.13 16.65
CA PRO A 221 11.09 12.78 16.65
C PRO A 221 10.63 12.28 18.02
N ALA A 222 11.38 12.63 19.07
CA ALA A 222 11.08 12.22 20.44
C ALA A 222 9.76 12.81 20.97
N GLN A 223 9.32 13.96 20.44
CA GLN A 223 8.08 14.62 20.85
C GLN A 223 6.83 13.87 20.41
N LEU A 224 6.95 12.89 19.50
CA LEU A 224 5.85 12.01 19.13
C LEU A 224 5.54 10.96 20.21
N LEU A 225 6.55 10.51 20.97
CA LEU A 225 6.43 9.39 21.91
C LEU A 225 5.42 9.65 23.06
N PRO A 226 5.34 10.86 23.66
CA PRO A 226 4.32 11.16 24.67
C PRO A 226 2.88 11.07 24.15
N HIS A 227 2.66 11.28 22.84
CA HIS A 227 1.36 11.16 22.21
C HIS A 227 1.01 9.71 21.84
N LEU A 228 1.94 8.77 21.97
CA LEU A 228 1.72 7.37 21.63
C LEU A 228 0.83 6.70 22.70
N PRO A 229 -0.41 6.31 22.37
CA PRO A 229 -1.32 5.69 23.33
C PRO A 229 -0.73 4.40 23.90
N ALA A 230 -0.99 4.07 25.16
CA ALA A 230 -0.56 2.81 25.75
C ALA A 230 -1.07 1.62 24.91
N ARG A 231 -0.22 0.59 24.74
CA ARG A 231 -0.67 -0.66 24.12
C ARG A 231 -1.74 -1.26 25.01
N ALA A 232 -2.88 -1.65 24.45
CA ALA A 232 -3.90 -2.40 25.18
C ALA A 232 -3.23 -3.61 25.85
N ALA A 233 -3.46 -3.81 27.14
CA ALA A 233 -2.88 -4.93 27.87
C ALA A 233 -3.26 -6.22 27.13
N THR A 234 -2.26 -7.05 26.82
CA THR A 234 -2.53 -8.42 26.41
C THR A 234 -3.37 -9.05 27.52
N ASN A 235 -4.57 -9.53 27.21
CA ASN A 235 -5.31 -10.38 28.13
C ASN A 235 -4.32 -11.44 28.60
N LYS A 236 -4.05 -11.48 29.92
CA LYS A 236 -3.24 -12.56 30.48
C LYS A 236 -3.88 -13.85 30.00
N LEU A 237 -3.08 -14.71 29.36
CA LEU A 237 -3.48 -16.10 29.17
C LEU A 237 -3.97 -16.60 30.54
N ALA A 238 -5.12 -17.28 30.56
CA ALA A 238 -5.59 -17.93 31.76
C ALA A 238 -4.42 -18.74 32.36
N ALA A 239 -4.33 -18.77 33.70
CA ALA A 239 -3.30 -19.57 34.36
C ALA A 239 -3.26 -20.98 33.74
N PRO A 240 -2.08 -21.61 33.62
CA PRO A 240 -2.00 -22.96 33.10
C PRO A 240 -3.00 -23.84 33.85
N ALA A 241 -3.73 -24.68 33.11
CA ALA A 241 -4.75 -25.56 33.66
C ALA A 241 -4.19 -26.27 34.89
N ASN A 242 -4.92 -26.24 36.01
CA ASN A 242 -4.51 -26.94 37.21
C ASN A 242 -4.50 -28.46 36.96
N ASP A 243 -3.79 -29.24 37.78
CA ASP A 243 -3.65 -30.69 37.58
C ASP A 243 -5.00 -31.42 37.46
N ASN A 244 -6.03 -30.89 38.12
CA ASN A 244 -7.40 -31.40 38.04
C ASN A 244 -8.05 -31.15 36.67
N ASP A 245 -7.86 -29.96 36.08
CA ASP A 245 -8.36 -29.62 34.74
C ASP A 245 -7.62 -30.42 33.67
N ILE A 246 -6.32 -30.68 33.85
CA ILE A 246 -5.53 -31.57 32.99
C ILE A 246 -6.03 -33.01 33.10
N ALA A 247 -6.32 -33.51 34.30
CA ALA A 247 -6.87 -34.84 34.52
C ALA A 247 -8.27 -35.01 33.91
N LYS A 248 -9.15 -34.02 34.08
CA LYS A 248 -10.48 -33.99 33.45
C LYS A 248 -10.38 -33.97 31.92
N GLY A 249 -9.48 -33.16 31.37
CA GLY A 249 -9.23 -33.13 29.93
C GLY A 249 -8.77 -34.48 29.40
N LYS A 250 -7.80 -35.13 30.08
CA LYS A 250 -7.34 -36.48 29.71
C LYS A 250 -8.45 -37.52 29.78
N ALA A 251 -9.28 -37.49 30.83
CA ALA A 251 -10.41 -38.41 30.98
C ALA A 251 -11.47 -38.21 29.88
N PHE A 252 -11.75 -36.95 29.51
CA PHE A 252 -12.66 -36.62 28.43
C PHE A 252 -12.17 -37.13 27.07
N PHE A 253 -10.88 -36.95 26.76
CA PHE A 253 -10.31 -37.47 25.51
C PHE A 253 -10.20 -39.00 25.50
N ALA A 254 -10.00 -39.64 26.66
CA ALA A 254 -10.03 -41.10 26.79
C ALA A 254 -11.44 -41.68 26.54
N ASP A 255 -12.48 -41.08 27.11
CA ASP A 255 -13.89 -41.47 26.85
C ASP A 255 -14.26 -41.34 25.37
N ILE A 256 -13.84 -40.26 24.72
CA ILE A 256 -14.05 -40.08 23.28
C ILE A 256 -13.28 -41.13 22.48
N ALA A 257 -12.04 -41.46 22.86
CA ALA A 257 -11.25 -42.48 22.18
C ALA A 257 -11.89 -43.87 22.31
N ASP A 258 -12.42 -44.23 23.48
CA ASP A 258 -13.12 -45.50 23.71
C ASP A 258 -14.44 -45.59 22.94
N ARG A 259 -15.19 -44.49 22.84
CA ARG A 259 -16.42 -44.43 22.04
C ARG A 259 -16.14 -44.52 20.54
N ILE A 260 -15.08 -43.89 20.06
CA ILE A 260 -14.66 -44.00 18.66
C ILE A 260 -14.10 -45.40 18.36
N GLY A 261 -13.36 -46.00 19.30
CA GLY A 261 -12.81 -47.35 19.15
C GLY A 261 -13.89 -48.43 19.10
N SER A 262 -14.88 -48.36 19.98
CA SER A 262 -16.00 -49.31 20.05
C SER A 262 -16.95 -49.26 18.85
N ASP A 263 -17.09 -48.11 18.18
CA ASP A 263 -17.86 -47.98 16.94
C ASP A 263 -17.16 -48.63 15.72
N THR A 264 -15.84 -48.87 15.79
CA THR A 264 -15.07 -49.52 14.70
C THR A 264 -15.10 -51.05 14.75
N GLU A 265 -15.37 -51.68 15.90
CA GLU A 265 -15.43 -53.14 16.04
C GLU A 265 -16.83 -53.73 15.77
N SER A 266 -17.85 -52.90 15.56
CA SER A 266 -19.24 -53.32 15.32
C SER A 266 -19.70 -53.17 13.86
N ARG A 267 -18.79 -53.13 12.89
CA ARG A 267 -19.10 -53.02 11.45
C ARG A 267 -18.45 -54.08 10.58
#